data_AF-A0A0E9V6N9-F1
#
_entry.id   AF-A0A0E9V6N9-F1
#
_cell.length_a   1.000
_cell.length_b   1.000
_cell.length_c   1.000
_cell.angle_alpha   90.00
_cell.angle_beta   90.00
_cell.angle_gamma   90.00
#
_symmetry.space_group_name_H-M   'P 1'
#
loop_
_entity.id
_entity.type
_entity.pdbx_description
1 polymer ?
#
loop_
_entity_poly.entity_id
_entity_poly.type
_entity_poly.pdbx_seq_one_letter_code
_entity_poly.pdbx_strand_id
1 'polypeptide(L)'
;MNLVYFLSVVLSLASVQCQSQQKVSQWSSQMVVTQGSSVELQCNQSSSDTYMYWYRQQSSTGLQLVMLSAYLSKPERGQNISDSYYH
;
A
#
# COMPACT_ATOMS: atom_id res chain seq x y z
N MET A 1 4.34 29.39 39.24
CA MET A 1 4.12 28.47 38.10
C MET A 1 2.94 27.59 38.49
N ASN A 2 1.75 27.83 37.93
CA ASN A 2 0.49 27.28 38.44
C ASN A 2 0.45 25.74 38.33
N LEU A 3 0.04 25.05 39.39
CA LEU A 3 -0.07 23.58 39.43
C LEU A 3 -0.98 23.05 38.30
N VAL A 4 -2.01 23.82 37.94
CA VAL A 4 -2.91 23.54 36.81
C VAL A 4 -2.17 23.54 35.46
N TYR A 5 -1.22 24.45 35.28
CA TYR A 5 -0.36 24.52 34.09
C TYR A 5 0.62 23.34 34.04
N PHE A 6 1.15 22.94 35.19
CA PHE A 6 2.05 21.79 35.25
C PHE A 6 1.31 20.50 34.89
N LEU A 7 0.10 20.32 35.44
CA LEU A 7 -0.75 19.17 35.12
C LEU A 7 -1.16 19.15 33.64
N SER A 8 -1.51 20.29 33.05
CA SER A 8 -1.88 20.34 31.61
C SER A 8 -0.71 20.03 30.68
N VAL A 9 0.52 20.47 31.02
CA VAL A 9 1.74 20.15 30.27
C VAL A 9 2.10 18.66 30.37
N VAL A 10 1.98 18.06 31.56
CA VAL A 10 2.22 16.62 31.75
C VAL A 10 1.22 15.77 30.98
N LEU A 11 -0.08 16.13 31.00
CA LEU A 11 -1.12 15.42 30.24
C LEU A 11 -0.90 15.51 28.72
N SER A 12 -0.47 16.66 28.21
CA SER A 12 -0.23 16.86 26.77
C SER A 12 1.05 16.18 26.26
N LEU A 13 2.08 16.03 27.10
CA LEU A 13 3.28 15.24 26.78
C LEU A 13 3.01 13.72 26.82
N ALA A 14 2.09 13.26 27.68
CA ALA A 14 1.71 11.85 27.77
C ALA A 14 0.83 11.37 26.60
N SER A 15 0.25 12.29 25.83
CA SER A 15 -0.59 11.98 24.65
C SER A 15 0.18 11.90 23.33
N VAL A 16 1.51 11.90 23.34
CA VAL A 16 2.31 11.61 22.13
C VAL A 16 2.14 10.13 21.79
N GLN A 17 1.04 9.81 21.13
CA GLN A 17 0.77 8.49 20.59
C GLN A 17 1.71 8.25 19.41
N CYS A 18 2.52 7.19 19.50
CA CYS A 18 3.31 6.72 18.38
C CYS A 18 2.33 6.16 17.34
N GLN A 19 2.01 6.93 16.30
CA GLN A 19 1.24 6.39 15.18
C GLN A 19 2.14 5.38 14.46
N SER A 20 1.75 4.11 14.48
CA SER A 20 2.46 3.08 13.70
C SER A 20 2.34 3.46 12.23
N GLN A 21 3.47 3.80 11.61
CA GLN A 21 3.48 4.17 10.20
C GLN A 21 3.15 2.93 9.37
N GLN A 22 2.18 3.06 8.48
CA GLN A 22 1.77 1.98 7.59
C GLN A 22 2.91 1.67 6.62
N LYS A 23 3.47 0.48 6.70
CA LYS A 23 4.56 0.04 5.83
C LYS A 23 4.01 -0.92 4.79
N VAL A 24 4.20 -0.58 3.53
CA VAL A 24 3.96 -1.46 2.39
C VAL A 24 5.31 -1.77 1.76
N SER A 25 5.62 -3.04 1.55
CA SER A 25 6.88 -3.50 0.96
C SER A 25 6.61 -4.44 -0.21
N GLN A 26 7.26 -4.19 -1.34
CA GLN A 26 7.20 -5.06 -2.52
C GLN A 26 8.49 -5.88 -2.64
N TRP A 27 8.36 -7.16 -2.94
CA TRP A 27 9.52 -8.05 -3.13
C TRP A 27 10.16 -7.82 -4.49
N SER A 28 11.49 -7.67 -4.49
CA SER A 28 12.35 -7.22 -5.60
C SER A 28 11.98 -5.85 -6.17
N SER A 29 12.90 -4.90 -6.06
CA SER A 29 12.72 -3.56 -6.67
C SER A 29 12.75 -3.59 -8.19
N GLN A 30 13.37 -4.62 -8.78
CA GLN A 30 13.55 -4.76 -10.22
C GLN A 30 13.54 -6.24 -10.61
N MET A 31 12.88 -6.58 -11.72
CA MET A 31 12.90 -7.91 -12.32
C MET A 31 13.00 -7.76 -13.84
N VAL A 32 13.82 -8.58 -14.49
CA VAL A 32 13.92 -8.67 -15.94
C VAL A 32 13.51 -10.07 -16.35
N VAL A 33 12.48 -10.18 -17.17
CA VAL A 33 11.90 -11.46 -17.60
C VAL A 33 11.74 -11.50 -19.11
N THR A 34 11.67 -12.71 -19.66
CA THR A 34 11.35 -12.91 -21.07
C THR A 34 9.88 -12.59 -21.33
N GLN A 35 9.59 -11.94 -22.45
CA GLN A 35 8.22 -11.63 -22.86
C GLN A 35 7.36 -12.90 -22.90
N GLY A 36 6.15 -12.82 -22.36
CA GLY A 36 5.22 -13.96 -22.26
C GLY A 36 5.45 -14.88 -21.07
N SER A 37 6.51 -14.67 -20.28
CA SER A 37 6.68 -15.37 -19.01
C SER A 37 5.79 -14.76 -17.93
N SER A 38 5.20 -15.60 -17.08
CA SER A 38 4.47 -15.14 -15.90
C SER A 38 5.44 -14.59 -14.84
N VAL A 39 4.97 -13.59 -14.09
CA VAL A 39 5.72 -12.98 -12.99
C VAL A 39 4.85 -12.91 -11.75
N GLU A 40 5.48 -13.07 -10.58
CA GLU A 40 4.83 -12.89 -9.29
C GLU A 40 5.38 -11.63 -8.62
N LEU A 41 4.50 -10.65 -8.41
CA LEU A 41 4.82 -9.45 -7.63
C LEU A 41 4.24 -9.65 -6.22
N GLN A 42 5.11 -9.81 -5.23
CA GLN A 42 4.68 -9.98 -3.85
C GLN A 42 4.65 -8.63 -3.13
N CYS A 43 3.60 -8.39 -2.36
CA CYS A 43 3.46 -7.21 -1.52
C CYS A 43 3.08 -7.64 -0.10
N ASN A 44 3.76 -7.05 0.90
CA ASN A 44 3.45 -7.26 2.31
C ASN A 44 3.17 -5.92 2.97
N GLN A 45 2.11 -5.85 3.76
CA GLN A 45 1.72 -4.68 4.54
C GLN A 45 1.83 -4.95 6.04
N SER A 46 2.17 -3.92 6.82
CA SER A 46 2.22 -4.01 8.29
C SER A 46 0.89 -3.71 8.97
N SER A 47 -0.12 -3.26 8.21
CA SER A 47 -1.44 -2.85 8.67
C SER A 47 -2.49 -3.92 8.45
N SER A 48 -3.67 -3.71 9.02
CA SER A 48 -4.87 -4.51 8.79
C SER A 48 -5.77 -3.89 7.70
N ASP A 49 -5.21 -3.17 6.73
CA ASP A 49 -6.03 -2.61 5.65
C ASP A 49 -6.70 -3.70 4.86
N THR A 50 -7.99 -3.52 4.63
CA THR A 50 -8.82 -4.47 3.89
C THR A 50 -8.50 -4.46 2.40
N TYR A 51 -8.03 -3.34 1.86
CA TYR A 51 -7.88 -3.12 0.42
C TYR A 51 -6.42 -2.87 0.06
N MET A 52 -5.95 -3.56 -0.98
CA MET A 52 -4.67 -3.30 -1.62
C MET A 52 -4.88 -2.99 -3.10
N TYR A 53 -4.21 -1.95 -3.57
CA TYR A 53 -4.30 -1.46 -4.93
C TYR A 53 -2.97 -1.69 -5.64
N TRP A 54 -3.02 -2.34 -6.79
CA TRP A 54 -1.88 -2.57 -7.66
C TRP A 54 -1.93 -1.58 -8.81
N TYR A 55 -0.86 -0.81 -8.98
CA TYR A 55 -0.71 0.15 -10.07
C TYR A 55 0.45 -0.25 -10.98
N ARG A 56 0.32 0.06 -12.26
CA ARG A 56 1.42 0.08 -13.20
C ARG A 56 1.65 1.50 -13.69
N GLN A 57 2.90 1.83 -13.97
CA GLN A 57 3.27 3.09 -14.61
C GLN A 57 4.02 2.77 -15.91
N GLN A 58 3.49 3.26 -17.02
CA GLN A 58 4.25 3.34 -18.27
C GLN A 58 4.76 4.77 -18.42
N SER A 59 5.88 4.93 -19.12
CA SER A 59 6.57 6.22 -19.25
C SER A 59 5.68 7.37 -19.75
N SER A 60 4.57 7.07 -20.44
CA SER A 60 3.68 8.05 -21.08
C SER A 60 2.27 8.16 -20.49
N THR A 61 1.82 7.26 -19.60
CA THR A 61 0.38 7.12 -19.27
C THR A 61 0.01 7.40 -17.82
N GLY A 62 0.98 7.81 -16.98
CA GLY A 62 0.75 7.95 -15.54
C GLY A 62 0.43 6.62 -14.86
N LEU A 63 -0.09 6.69 -13.62
CA LEU A 63 -0.49 5.50 -12.86
C LEU A 63 -1.81 4.93 -13.38
N GLN A 64 -1.81 3.64 -13.69
CA GLN A 64 -3.00 2.90 -14.11
C GLN A 64 -3.27 1.78 -13.10
N LEU A 65 -4.49 1.72 -12.57
CA LEU A 65 -4.91 0.63 -11.69
C LEU A 65 -4.95 -0.67 -12.49
N VAL A 66 -4.27 -1.71 -12.00
CA VAL A 66 -4.25 -3.05 -12.61
C VAL A 66 -5.13 -4.02 -11.81
N MET A 67 -5.10 -3.94 -10.49
CA MET A 67 -5.88 -4.85 -9.65
C MET A 67 -6.25 -4.22 -8.32
N LEU A 68 -7.48 -4.47 -7.87
CA LEU A 68 -7.95 -4.26 -6.51
C LEU A 68 -8.06 -5.62 -5.85
N SER A 69 -7.35 -5.84 -4.75
CA SER A 69 -7.52 -7.02 -3.90
C SER A 69 -8.10 -6.61 -2.56
N ALA A 70 -9.13 -7.31 -2.10
CA ALA A 70 -9.73 -7.08 -0.79
C ALA A 70 -9.75 -8.36 0.04
N TYR A 71 -9.62 -8.22 1.35
CA TYR A 71 -9.67 -9.36 2.28
C TYR A 71 -10.99 -10.15 2.10
N LEU A 72 -10.88 -11.46 1.89
CA LEU A 72 -12.00 -12.40 1.64
C LEU A 72 -12.77 -12.19 0.32
N SER A 73 -12.30 -11.30 -0.56
CA SER A 73 -12.91 -11.05 -1.86
C SER A 73 -12.05 -11.58 -3.00
N LYS A 74 -12.68 -11.88 -4.14
CA LYS A 74 -11.94 -12.10 -5.38
C LYS A 74 -11.33 -10.78 -5.84
N PRO A 75 -10.09 -10.79 -6.37
CA PRO A 75 -9.50 -9.58 -6.92
C PRO A 75 -10.30 -9.06 -8.13
N GLU A 76 -10.45 -7.74 -8.20
CA GLU A 76 -11.12 -7.05 -9.30
C GLU A 76 -10.09 -6.41 -10.22
N ARG A 77 -10.26 -6.58 -11.54
CA ARG A 77 -9.35 -6.01 -12.55
C ARG A 77 -9.59 -4.51 -12.69
N GLY A 78 -8.50 -3.77 -12.92
CA GLY A 78 -8.58 -2.37 -13.30
C GLY A 78 -9.25 -2.16 -14.64
N GLN A 79 -10.03 -1.08 -14.76
CA GLN A 79 -10.69 -0.73 -16.01
C GLN A 79 -9.66 -0.29 -17.07
N ASN A 80 -9.94 -0.58 -18.35
CA ASN A 80 -9.10 -0.22 -19.50
C ASN A 80 -7.70 -0.87 -19.50
N ILE A 81 -7.54 -2.02 -18.83
CA ILE A 81 -6.35 -2.86 -18.93
C ILE A 81 -6.66 -4.06 -19.82
N SER A 82 -5.80 -4.32 -20.80
CA SER A 82 -5.95 -5.48 -21.71
C SER A 82 -5.94 -6.79 -20.93
N ASP A 83 -6.79 -7.74 -21.33
CA ASP A 83 -6.81 -9.08 -20.72
C ASP A 83 -5.50 -9.86 -20.92
N SER A 84 -4.68 -9.45 -21.90
CA SER A 84 -3.37 -10.06 -22.17
C SER A 84 -2.38 -9.99 -21.00
N TYR A 85 -2.65 -9.14 -20.00
CA TYR A 85 -1.83 -9.01 -18.80
C TYR A 85 -2.17 -10.02 -17.69
N TYR A 86 -3.22 -10.84 -17.83
CA TYR A 86 -3.69 -11.77 -16.79
C TYR A 86 -3.62 -13.24 -17.21
N HIS A 87 -2.69 -13.59 -18.11
CA HIS A 87 -2.47 -14.94 -18.62
C HIS A 87 -1.65 -15.84 -17.69
#